data_AF-A0A2J1DTN8-F1
#
_entry.id   AF-A0A2J1DTN8-F1
#
_cell.length_a   1.000
_cell.length_b   1.000
_cell.length_c   1.000
_cell.angle_alpha   90.00
_cell.angle_beta   90.00
_cell.angle_gamma   90.00
#
_symmetry.space_group_name_H-M   'P 1'
#
loop_
_entity.id
_entity.type
_entity.pdbx_description
1 polymer ?
#
loop_
_entity_poly.entity_id
_entity_poly.type
_entity_poly.pdbx_seq_one_letter_code
_entity_poly.pdbx_strand_id
1 'polypeptide(L)'
;MGLFYALLWIVPSIGVTLFIISLRRKNISLKWWEWVIGVIALGLAILGIQHFYTSVTVESEYRSALLGGGLFLGLAILLSFGVFRLVQVRLRKASA
;
A
#
# COMPACT_ATOMS: atom_id res chain seq x y z
N MET A 1 11.73 -19.23 1.81
CA MET A 1 11.06 -18.68 0.61
C MET A 1 9.54 -18.84 0.64
N GLY A 2 8.98 -20.05 0.73
CA GLY A 2 7.51 -20.25 0.69
C GLY A 2 6.69 -19.45 1.71
N LEU A 3 7.14 -19.41 2.98
CA LEU A 3 6.46 -18.63 4.02
C LEU A 3 6.45 -17.12 3.75
N PHE A 4 7.54 -16.57 3.20
CA PHE A 4 7.62 -15.15 2.87
C PHE A 4 6.57 -14.77 1.82
N TYR A 5 6.47 -15.53 0.74
CA TYR A 5 5.47 -15.27 -0.30
C TYR A 5 4.04 -15.47 0.23
N ALA A 6 3.81 -16.46 1.09
CA ALA A 6 2.51 -16.63 1.74
C ALA A 6 2.13 -15.38 2.57
N LEU A 7 3.05 -14.88 3.40
CA LEU A 7 2.84 -13.68 4.21
C LEU A 7 2.67 -12.41 3.35
N LEU A 8 3.41 -12.31 2.24
CA LEU A 8 3.33 -11.20 1.29
C LEU A 8 1.94 -11.07 0.68
N TRP A 9 1.16 -12.15 0.58
CA TRP A 9 -0.22 -12.11 0.10
C TRP A 9 -1.26 -12.04 1.22
N ILE A 10 -1.06 -12.78 2.31
CA ILE A 10 -2.02 -12.86 3.42
C ILE A 10 -2.14 -11.51 4.13
N VAL A 11 -1.01 -10.88 4.46
CA VAL A 11 -1.01 -9.64 5.26
C VAL A 11 -1.72 -8.50 4.50
N PRO A 12 -1.40 -8.22 3.22
CA PRO A 12 -2.14 -7.21 2.46
C PRO A 12 -3.61 -7.53 2.29
N SER A 13 -3.97 -8.80 2.06
CA SER A 13 -5.37 -9.21 1.89
C SER A 13 -6.21 -8.96 3.15
N ILE A 14 -5.65 -9.27 4.31
CA ILE A 14 -6.27 -8.94 5.61
C ILE A 14 -6.40 -7.42 5.75
N GLY A 15 -5.33 -6.68 5.45
CA GLY A 15 -5.33 -5.21 5.53
C GLY A 15 -6.40 -4.56 4.66
N VAL A 16 -6.51 -4.99 3.39
CA VAL A 16 -7.55 -4.51 2.45
C VAL A 16 -8.95 -4.87 2.94
N THR A 17 -9.14 -6.08 3.46
CA THR A 17 -10.43 -6.53 4.01
C THR A 17 -10.86 -5.65 5.18
N LEU A 18 -9.97 -5.42 6.15
CA LEU A 18 -10.25 -4.57 7.30
C LEU A 18 -10.49 -3.11 6.89
N PHE A 19 -9.75 -2.62 5.90
CA PHE A 19 -9.95 -1.29 5.34
C PHE A 19 -11.36 -1.14 4.72
N ILE A 20 -11.79 -2.09 3.89
CA ILE A 20 -13.14 -2.10 3.29
C ILE A 20 -14.22 -2.14 4.38
N ILE A 21 -14.06 -3.00 5.40
CA ILE A 21 -15.00 -3.08 6.52
C ILE A 21 -15.08 -1.73 7.25
N SER A 22 -13.95 -1.08 7.49
CA SER A 22 -13.89 0.24 8.13
C SER A 22 -14.61 1.32 7.33
N LEU A 23 -14.42 1.34 5.99
CA LEU A 23 -15.13 2.26 5.11
C LEU A 23 -16.65 2.06 5.17
N ARG A 24 -17.10 0.80 5.10
CA ARG A 24 -18.52 0.44 5.19
C ARG A 24 -19.13 0.85 6.52
N ARG A 25 -18.45 0.55 7.65
CA ARG A 25 -18.91 0.93 9.00
C ARG A 25 -19.06 2.44 9.18
N LYS A 26 -18.24 3.23 8.48
CA LYS A 26 -18.26 4.69 8.54
C LYS A 26 -19.09 5.34 7.43
N ASN A 27 -19.77 4.54 6.60
CA ASN A 27 -20.51 5.01 5.42
C ASN A 27 -19.68 5.90 4.48
N ILE A 28 -18.37 5.62 4.37
CA ILE A 28 -17.46 6.38 3.50
C ILE A 28 -17.45 5.73 2.12
N SER A 29 -17.88 6.49 1.11
CA SER A 29 -17.76 6.10 -0.29
C SER A 29 -16.47 6.65 -0.91
N LEU A 30 -15.70 5.76 -1.53
CA LEU A 30 -14.53 6.11 -2.34
C LEU A 30 -14.92 6.24 -3.81
N LYS A 31 -14.32 7.21 -4.50
CA LYS A 31 -14.46 7.37 -5.94
C LYS A 31 -13.69 6.26 -6.67
N TRP A 32 -14.10 5.95 -7.90
CA TRP A 32 -13.46 4.90 -8.71
C TRP A 32 -11.93 5.10 -8.86
N TRP A 33 -11.48 6.35 -9.03
CA TRP A 33 -10.05 6.65 -9.19
C TRP A 33 -9.28 6.53 -7.87
N GLU A 34 -9.93 6.72 -6.71
CA GLU A 34 -9.31 6.50 -5.40
C GLU A 34 -9.01 5.02 -5.19
N TRP A 35 -9.88 4.14 -5.69
CA TRP A 35 -9.62 2.70 -5.76
C TRP A 35 -8.43 2.37 -6.65
N VAL A 36 -8.37 2.95 -7.85
CA VAL A 36 -7.26 2.72 -8.79
C VAL A 36 -5.92 3.13 -8.16
N ILE A 37 -5.85 4.32 -7.56
CA ILE A 37 -4.62 4.76 -6.87
C ILE A 37 -4.28 3.83 -5.70
N GLY A 38 -5.29 3.38 -4.94
CA GLY A 38 -5.10 2.41 -3.86
C GLY A 38 -4.49 1.09 -4.34
N VAL A 39 -4.97 0.54 -5.46
CA VAL A 39 -4.42 -0.68 -6.08
C VAL A 39 -2.99 -0.47 -6.56
N ILE A 40 -2.71 0.67 -7.22
CA ILE A 40 -1.35 1.01 -7.67
C ILE A 40 -0.40 1.14 -6.49
N ALA A 41 -0.81 1.84 -5.43
CA ALA A 41 0.00 2.00 -4.22
C ALA A 41 0.26 0.64 -3.55
N LEU A 42 -0.74 -0.23 -3.46
CA LEU A 42 -0.58 -1.57 -2.92
C LEU A 42 0.38 -2.43 -3.77
N GLY A 43 0.27 -2.36 -5.10
CA GLY A 43 1.17 -3.05 -6.01
C GLY A 43 2.62 -2.57 -5.86
N LEU A 44 2.84 -1.26 -5.78
CA LEU A 44 4.16 -0.68 -5.52
C LEU A 44 4.72 -1.11 -4.15
N ALA A 45 3.88 -1.19 -3.13
CA ALA A 45 4.30 -1.67 -1.81
C ALA A 45 4.77 -3.13 -1.87
N ILE A 46 4.01 -4.01 -2.53
CA ILE A 46 4.37 -5.42 -2.71
C ILE A 46 5.68 -5.55 -3.52
N LEU A 47 5.80 -4.82 -4.62
CA LEU A 47 7.02 -4.80 -5.44
C LEU A 47 8.23 -4.31 -4.65
N GLY A 48 8.08 -3.25 -3.85
CA GLY A 48 9.14 -2.73 -2.99
C GLY A 48 9.61 -3.73 -1.95
N ILE A 49 8.67 -4.41 -1.27
CA ILE A 49 8.99 -5.47 -0.28
C ILE A 49 9.67 -6.65 -0.96
N GLN A 50 9.15 -7.11 -2.10
CA GLN A 50 9.72 -8.23 -2.83
C GLN A 50 11.13 -7.91 -3.35
N HIS A 51 11.32 -6.74 -3.96
CA HIS A 51 12.63 -6.30 -4.45
C HIS A 51 13.64 -6.19 -3.31
N PHE A 52 13.26 -5.54 -2.20
CA PHE A 52 14.12 -5.44 -1.02
C PHE A 52 14.52 -6.83 -0.50
N TYR A 53 13.55 -7.73 -0.34
CA TYR A 53 13.81 -9.07 0.17
C TYR A 53 14.73 -9.88 -0.76
N THR A 54 14.47 -9.89 -2.07
CA THR A 54 15.29 -10.61 -3.04
C THR A 54 16.71 -10.05 -3.09
N SER A 55 16.87 -8.72 -3.14
CA SER A 55 18.20 -8.12 -3.21
C SER A 55 19.03 -8.35 -1.95
N VAL A 56 18.40 -8.40 -0.76
CA VAL A 56 19.12 -8.73 0.49
C VAL A 56 19.44 -10.23 0.59
N THR A 57 18.46 -11.09 0.34
CA THR A 57 18.56 -12.51 0.71
C THR A 57 19.10 -13.41 -0.39
N VAL A 58 19.00 -13.00 -1.65
CA VAL A 58 19.46 -13.77 -2.81
C VAL A 58 20.70 -13.14 -3.40
N GLU A 59 20.67 -11.82 -3.62
CA GLU A 59 21.73 -11.10 -4.34
C GLU A 59 22.81 -10.54 -3.41
N SER A 60 22.52 -10.42 -2.09
CA SER A 60 23.40 -9.75 -1.11
C SER A 60 23.76 -8.30 -1.48
N GLU A 61 22.90 -7.62 -2.23
CA GLU A 61 23.06 -6.25 -2.70
C GLU A 61 22.25 -5.25 -1.86
N TYR A 62 22.79 -4.89 -0.70
CA TYR A 62 22.11 -3.99 0.25
C TYR A 62 21.86 -2.58 -0.31
N ARG A 63 22.75 -2.07 -1.17
CA ARG A 63 22.59 -0.74 -1.78
C ARG A 63 21.42 -0.71 -2.76
N SER A 64 21.30 -1.76 -3.58
CA SER A 64 20.18 -1.94 -4.50
C SER A 64 18.86 -2.08 -3.74
N ALA A 65 18.86 -2.95 -2.70
CA ALA A 65 17.70 -3.15 -1.84
C ALA A 65 17.16 -1.84 -1.25
N LEU A 66 18.04 -1.00 -0.69
CA LEU A 66 17.64 0.27 -0.08
C LEU A 66 17.14 1.29 -1.10
N LEU A 67 17.84 1.45 -2.23
CA LEU A 67 17.48 2.45 -3.23
C LEU A 67 16.22 2.04 -4.02
N GLY A 68 16.21 0.85 -4.60
CA GLY A 68 15.08 0.34 -5.37
C GLY A 68 13.87 0.07 -4.50
N GLY A 69 14.05 -0.61 -3.37
CA GLY A 69 12.98 -0.90 -2.41
C GLY A 69 12.41 0.38 -1.80
N GLY A 70 13.29 1.31 -1.41
CA GLY A 70 12.92 2.61 -0.87
C GLY A 70 12.15 3.47 -1.87
N LEU A 71 12.51 3.44 -3.16
CA LEU A 71 11.78 4.15 -4.21
C LEU A 71 10.34 3.64 -4.32
N PHE A 72 10.14 2.33 -4.47
CA PHE A 72 8.80 1.75 -4.62
C PHE A 72 7.93 1.96 -3.37
N LEU A 73 8.50 1.72 -2.18
CA LEU A 73 7.80 1.95 -0.92
C LEU A 73 7.48 3.44 -0.70
N GLY A 74 8.41 4.33 -1.03
CA GLY A 74 8.22 5.77 -0.93
C GLY A 74 7.06 6.26 -1.81
N LEU A 75 7.02 5.81 -3.07
CA LEU A 75 5.92 6.13 -3.99
C LEU A 75 4.58 5.57 -3.48
N ALA A 76 4.56 4.32 -2.99
CA ALA A 76 3.37 3.71 -2.41
C ALA A 76 2.81 4.54 -1.23
N ILE A 77 3.70 5.00 -0.33
CA ILE A 77 3.34 5.83 0.82
C ILE A 77 2.78 7.18 0.36
N LEU A 78 3.46 7.86 -0.56
CA LEU A 78 3.03 9.17 -1.06
C LEU A 78 1.65 9.12 -1.72
N LEU A 79 1.40 8.12 -2.57
CA LEU A 79 0.11 7.92 -3.21
C LEU A 79 -0.99 7.62 -2.18
N SER A 80 -0.73 6.70 -1.26
CA SER A 80 -1.68 6.31 -0.20
C SER A 80 -2.03 7.51 0.68
N PHE A 81 -1.02 8.29 1.07
CA PHE A 81 -1.20 9.49 1.88
C PHE A 81 -1.98 10.58 1.14
N GLY A 82 -1.71 10.78 -0.16
CA GLY A 82 -2.45 11.70 -1.00
C GLY A 82 -3.94 11.38 -1.04
N VAL A 83 -4.30 10.12 -1.33
CA VAL A 83 -5.70 9.67 -1.32
C VAL A 83 -6.32 9.83 0.07
N PHE A 84 -5.62 9.41 1.12
CA PHE A 84 -6.09 9.55 2.50
C PHE A 84 -6.42 11.00 2.85
N ARG A 85 -5.54 11.95 2.52
CA ARG A 85 -5.76 13.38 2.73
C ARG A 85 -6.98 13.89 1.96
N LEU A 86 -7.13 13.52 0.69
CA LEU A 86 -8.27 13.94 -0.14
C LEU A 86 -9.60 13.43 0.43
N VAL A 87 -9.63 12.17 0.88
CA VAL A 87 -10.81 11.59 1.55
C VAL A 87 -11.10 12.33 2.86
N GLN A 88 -10.10 12.58 3.70
CA GLN A 88 -10.29 13.31 4.96
C GLN A 88 -10.84 14.72 4.75
N VAL A 89 -10.30 15.47 3.77
CA VAL A 89 -10.79 16.81 3.45
C VAL A 89 -12.25 16.76 2.99
N ARG A 90 -12.61 15.78 2.14
CA ARG A 90 -14.00 15.59 1.70
C ARG A 90 -14.93 15.30 2.88
N LEU A 91 -14.52 14.43 3.80
CA LEU A 91 -15.33 14.09 4.97
C LEU A 91 -15.53 15.27 5.91
N ARG A 92 -14.50 16.07 6.17
CA ARG A 92 -14.61 17.28 7.00
C ARG A 92 -15.59 18.30 6.42
N LYS A 93 -15.54 18.52 5.10
CA LYS A 93 -16.47 19.44 4.41
C LYS A 93 -17.92 18.96 4.45
N ALA A 94 -18.17 17.65 4.56
CA ALA A 94 -19.52 17.11 4.64
C ALA A 94 -20.11 17.16 6.06
N SER A 95 -19.29 17.45 7.08
CA SER A 95 -19.70 17.53 8.49
C SER A 95 -19.78 18.97 9.04
N ALA A 96 -19.45 19.96 8.21
CA ALA A 96 -19.57 21.39 8.51
C ALA A 96 -20.81 21.96 7.83
#